data_AF-A0A371QQL6-F1
#
_entry.id   AF-A0A371QQL6-F1
#
_cell.length_a   1.000
_cell.length_b   1.000
_cell.length_c   1.000
_cell.angle_alpha   90.00
_cell.angle_beta   90.00
_cell.angle_gamma   90.00
#
_symmetry.space_group_name_H-M   'P 1'
#
loop_
_entity.id
_entity.type
_entity.pdbx_description
1 polymer ?
#
loop_
_entity_poly.entity_id
_entity_poly.type
_entity_poly.pdbx_seq_one_letter_code
_entity_poly.pdbx_strand_id
1 'polypeptide(L)'
;MNGLKDRMMSILKPATDICEATKCQIYSLLEVFLIHHEETVTLKIRDDGKGLPDNFEESDNKSSLGMELIQTLTKQLNGTYSYRSLESGVEFELVFNKSDRKGVGFNFKVSPDVQS
;
A
#
# COMPACT_ATOMS: atom_id res chain seq x y z
N MET A 1 -33.89 -16.58 38.83
CA MET A 1 -33.39 -17.08 37.52
C MET A 1 -32.20 -16.27 36.96
N ASN A 2 -31.61 -15.35 37.73
CA ASN A 2 -30.56 -14.43 37.23
C ASN A 2 -29.15 -14.85 37.65
N GLY A 3 -28.98 -15.48 38.82
CA GLY A 3 -27.64 -15.82 39.35
C GLY A 3 -26.82 -16.82 38.52
N LEU A 4 -27.46 -17.68 37.73
CA LEU A 4 -26.73 -18.57 36.80
C LEU A 4 -26.23 -17.82 35.57
N LYS A 5 -27.02 -16.84 35.08
CA LYS A 5 -26.62 -15.97 33.97
C LYS A 5 -25.46 -15.07 34.39
N ASP A 6 -25.50 -14.50 35.60
CA ASP A 6 -24.44 -13.64 36.11
C ASP A 6 -23.12 -14.41 36.30
N ARG A 7 -23.20 -15.65 36.80
CA ARG A 7 -22.02 -16.53 36.92
C ARG A 7 -21.49 -17.02 35.57
N MET A 8 -22.36 -17.29 34.60
CA MET A 8 -21.92 -17.60 33.23
C MET A 8 -21.26 -16.38 32.57
N MET A 9 -21.83 -15.19 32.74
CA MET A 9 -21.29 -13.95 32.18
C MET A 9 -19.95 -13.58 32.81
N SER A 10 -19.72 -13.82 34.11
CA SER A 10 -18.40 -13.54 34.73
C SER A 10 -17.29 -14.46 34.20
N ILE A 11 -17.64 -15.66 33.73
CA ILE A 11 -16.69 -16.63 33.16
C ILE A 11 -16.43 -16.35 31.68
N LEU A 12 -17.47 -15.93 30.94
CA LEU A 12 -17.37 -15.63 29.51
C LEU A 12 -16.81 -14.24 29.23
N LYS A 13 -16.94 -13.28 30.16
CA LYS A 13 -16.48 -11.90 29.98
C LYS A 13 -14.99 -11.80 29.66
N PRO A 14 -14.07 -12.48 30.36
CA PRO A 14 -12.66 -12.50 29.98
C PRO A 14 -12.44 -13.07 28.59
N ALA A 15 -13.19 -14.10 28.17
CA ALA A 15 -13.05 -14.68 26.83
C ALA A 15 -13.54 -13.71 25.74
N THR A 16 -14.62 -12.97 25.98
CA THR A 16 -15.06 -11.89 25.07
C THR A 16 -14.11 -10.70 25.07
N ASP A 17 -13.62 -10.26 26.23
CA ASP A 17 -12.69 -9.14 26.34
C ASP A 17 -11.33 -9.52 25.70
N ILE A 18 -10.89 -10.78 25.82
CA ILE A 18 -9.72 -11.32 25.11
C ILE A 18 -10.00 -11.41 23.62
N CYS A 19 -11.17 -11.89 23.18
CA CYS A 19 -11.54 -11.97 21.76
C CYS A 19 -11.64 -10.56 21.12
N GLU A 20 -12.09 -9.57 21.88
CA GLU A 20 -12.17 -8.17 21.47
C GLU A 20 -10.78 -7.50 21.47
N ALA A 21 -9.92 -7.79 22.45
CA ALA A 21 -8.53 -7.33 22.49
C ALA A 21 -7.62 -8.04 21.47
N THR A 22 -7.98 -9.27 21.07
CA THR A 22 -7.34 -10.03 19.98
C THR A 22 -8.08 -9.91 18.66
N LYS A 23 -9.01 -8.94 18.53
CA LYS A 23 -9.40 -8.34 17.24
C LYS A 23 -8.22 -7.51 16.72
N CYS A 24 -7.11 -8.21 16.62
CA CYS A 24 -5.80 -7.80 16.24
C CYS A 24 -5.92 -7.35 14.77
N GLN A 25 -5.39 -6.18 14.46
CA GLN A 25 -5.17 -5.71 13.10
C GLN A 25 -4.15 -6.63 12.40
N ILE A 26 -4.55 -7.86 12.06
CA ILE A 26 -3.67 -8.86 11.41
C ILE A 26 -3.55 -8.60 9.90
N TYR A 27 -4.35 -7.68 9.36
CA TYR A 27 -4.35 -7.34 7.94
C TYR A 27 -4.13 -5.83 7.78
N SER A 28 -3.13 -5.47 6.98
CA SER A 28 -2.99 -4.13 6.43
C SER A 28 -3.95 -3.96 5.26
N LEU A 29 -4.69 -2.86 5.23
CA LEU A 29 -5.51 -2.47 4.09
C LEU A 29 -4.64 -1.78 3.04
N LEU A 30 -4.68 -2.28 1.81
CA LEU A 30 -4.13 -1.61 0.63
C LEU A 30 -5.28 -1.07 -0.21
N GLU A 31 -5.39 0.24 -0.31
CA GLU A 31 -6.37 0.94 -1.15
C GLU A 31 -5.68 1.40 -2.44
N VAL A 32 -6.30 1.09 -3.58
CA VAL A 32 -5.82 1.54 -4.90
C VAL A 32 -6.94 2.31 -5.58
N PHE A 33 -6.66 3.58 -5.91
CA PHE A 33 -7.58 4.48 -6.59
C PHE A 33 -7.01 4.86 -7.94
N LEU A 34 -7.85 4.77 -8.97
CA LEU A 34 -7.56 5.34 -10.28
C LEU A 34 -8.56 6.46 -10.53
N ILE A 35 -8.07 7.69 -10.46
CA ILE A 35 -8.90 8.89 -10.55
C ILE A 35 -8.69 9.49 -11.92
N HIS A 36 -9.79 9.63 -12.67
CA HIS A 36 -9.80 10.23 -13.99
C HIS A 36 -10.23 11.69 -13.89
N HIS A 37 -9.38 12.58 -14.40
CA HIS A 37 -9.73 13.97 -14.70
C HIS A 37 -9.85 14.16 -16.21
N GLU A 38 -10.16 15.35 -16.72
CA GLU A 38 -10.33 15.56 -18.16
C GLU A 38 -9.04 15.25 -18.94
N GLU A 39 -7.91 15.80 -18.51
CA GLU A 39 -6.61 15.67 -19.19
C GLU A 39 -5.62 14.72 -18.51
N THR A 40 -5.87 14.37 -17.24
CA THR A 40 -4.93 13.58 -16.43
C THR A 40 -5.58 12.35 -15.84
N VAL A 41 -4.73 11.39 -15.46
CA VAL A 41 -5.06 10.24 -14.64
C VAL A 41 -4.14 10.24 -13.43
N THR A 42 -4.73 10.02 -12.27
CA THR A 42 -4.01 9.89 -11.00
C THR A 42 -4.17 8.47 -10.47
N LEU A 43 -3.07 7.73 -10.39
CA LEU A 43 -3.00 6.47 -9.65
C LEU A 43 -2.55 6.79 -8.22
N LYS A 44 -3.40 6.46 -7.27
CA LYS A 44 -3.15 6.66 -5.85
C LYS A 44 -3.17 5.33 -5.12
N ILE A 45 -2.14 5.06 -4.34
CA ILE A 45 -1.99 3.84 -3.56
C ILE A 45 -1.81 4.24 -2.11
N ARG A 46 -2.62 3.68 -1.21
CA ARG A 46 -2.53 3.93 0.22
C ARG A 46 -2.48 2.61 0.96
N ASP A 47 -1.57 2.50 1.91
CA ASP A 47 -1.66 1.48 2.94
C ASP A 47 -1.90 2.12 4.32
N ASP A 48 -2.36 1.32 5.26
CA ASP A 48 -2.55 1.69 6.67
C ASP A 48 -1.43 1.12 7.57
N GLY A 49 -0.28 0.79 6.98
CA GLY A 49 0.87 0.20 7.67
C GLY A 49 1.60 1.19 8.59
N LYS A 50 2.87 0.87 8.89
CA LYS A 50 3.69 1.67 9.82
C LYS A 50 4.16 3.02 9.26
N GLY A 51 3.85 3.31 7.99
CA GLY A 51 4.32 4.52 7.31
C GLY A 51 5.78 4.42 6.86
N LEU A 52 6.31 5.55 6.40
CA LEU A 52 7.72 5.66 5.99
C LEU A 52 8.62 5.93 7.21
N PRO A 53 9.86 5.41 7.23
CA PRO A 53 10.86 5.78 8.23
C PRO A 53 11.10 7.30 8.28
N ASP A 54 11.42 7.83 9.46
CA ASP A 54 11.66 9.27 9.67
C ASP A 54 12.80 9.85 8.79
N ASN A 55 13.71 8.99 8.32
CA ASN A 55 14.84 9.31 7.47
C ASN A 55 14.69 8.69 6.06
N PHE A 56 13.47 8.52 5.56
CA PHE A 56 13.25 8.05 4.19
C PHE A 56 13.66 9.14 3.19
N GLU A 57 14.91 9.11 2.76
CA GLU A 57 15.42 9.95 1.67
C GLU A 57 15.38 9.21 0.34
N GLU A 58 14.96 9.90 -0.73
CA GLU A 58 15.06 9.41 -2.11
C GLU A 58 16.50 9.07 -2.52
N SER A 59 17.47 9.74 -1.90
CA SER A 59 18.91 9.63 -2.14
C SER A 59 19.62 8.52 -1.37
N ASP A 60 18.97 7.85 -0.42
CA ASP A 60 19.56 6.76 0.36
C ASP A 60 19.52 5.42 -0.41
N ASN A 61 20.05 5.46 -1.64
CA ASN A 61 20.90 4.50 -2.34
C ASN A 61 20.71 2.98 -2.16
N LYS A 62 19.50 2.53 -1.90
CA LYS A 62 18.96 1.28 -2.47
C LYS A 62 17.55 1.56 -2.90
N SER A 63 17.38 2.12 -4.11
CA SER A 63 16.07 2.18 -4.76
C SER A 63 15.48 0.77 -4.69
N SER A 64 14.50 0.59 -3.82
CA SER A 64 13.82 -0.69 -3.74
C SER A 64 13.25 -0.98 -5.13
N LEU A 65 13.08 -2.25 -5.48
CA LEU A 65 12.44 -2.62 -6.75
C LEU A 65 11.11 -1.88 -6.96
N GLY A 66 10.38 -1.61 -5.87
CA GLY A 66 9.16 -0.80 -5.90
C GLY A 66 9.41 0.66 -6.31
N MET A 67 10.43 1.32 -5.75
CA MET A 67 10.78 2.70 -6.15
C MET A 67 11.29 2.78 -7.58
N GLU A 68 12.10 1.81 -8.02
CA GLU A 68 12.55 1.72 -9.41
C GLU A 68 11.37 1.54 -10.39
N LEU A 69 10.38 0.72 -10.00
CA LEU A 69 9.15 0.55 -10.76
C LEU A 69 8.35 1.86 -10.86
N ILE A 70 8.17 2.58 -9.75
CA ILE A 70 7.46 3.87 -9.74
C ILE A 70 8.19 4.88 -10.63
N GLN A 71 9.51 4.99 -10.51
CA GLN A 71 10.33 5.89 -11.34
C GLN A 71 10.23 5.53 -12.83
N THR A 72 10.30 4.23 -13.15
CA THR A 72 10.19 3.74 -14.54
C THR A 72 8.82 4.05 -15.13
N LEU A 73 7.74 3.74 -14.39
CA LEU A 73 6.36 4.03 -14.82
C LEU A 73 6.15 5.53 -15.03
N THR A 74 6.61 6.35 -14.08
CA THR A 74 6.53 7.81 -14.18
C THR A 74 7.23 8.31 -15.44
N LYS A 75 8.45 7.82 -15.69
CA LYS A 75 9.23 8.21 -16.87
C LYS A 75 8.57 7.78 -18.18
N GLN A 76 8.05 6.56 -18.24
CA GLN A 76 7.38 6.02 -19.43
C GLN A 76 6.10 6.77 -19.77
N LEU A 77 5.38 7.24 -18.74
CA LEU A 77 4.12 7.96 -18.88
C LEU A 77 4.30 9.48 -18.95
N ASN A 78 5.54 9.98 -18.95
CA ASN A 78 5.85 11.41 -18.84
C ASN A 78 5.08 12.08 -17.68
N GLY A 79 4.95 11.37 -16.56
CA GLY A 79 4.22 11.80 -15.38
C GLY A 79 5.10 12.39 -14.28
N THR A 80 4.49 12.57 -13.11
CA THR A 80 5.14 12.91 -11.85
C THR A 80 4.66 11.95 -10.77
N TYR A 81 5.50 11.65 -9.77
CA TYR A 81 5.07 10.91 -8.58
C TYR A 81 5.40 11.69 -7.32
N SER A 82 4.68 11.40 -6.24
CA SER A 82 4.95 11.88 -4.89
C SER A 82 4.54 10.83 -3.87
N TYR A 83 5.02 10.97 -2.65
CA TYR A 83 4.58 10.15 -1.53
C TYR A 83 4.55 10.98 -0.25
N ARG A 84 3.74 10.54 0.71
CA ARG A 84 3.66 11.17 2.03
C ARG A 84 3.24 10.17 3.10
N SER A 85 3.81 10.29 4.28
CA SER A 85 3.31 9.59 5.46
C SER A 85 1.94 10.14 5.85
N LEU A 86 1.04 9.24 6.22
CA LEU A 86 -0.26 9.57 6.82
C LEU A 86 -0.20 9.34 8.33
N GLU A 87 -1.26 9.71 9.06
CA GLU A 87 -1.39 9.37 10.48
C GLU A 87 -1.32 7.84 10.72
N SER A 88 -1.82 7.06 9.75
CA SER A 88 -1.65 5.60 9.67
C SER A 88 -1.30 5.22 8.24
N GLY A 89 -0.06 4.76 8.03
CA GLY A 89 0.46 4.29 6.75
C GLY A 89 1.05 5.36 5.84
N VAL A 90 1.05 5.11 4.54
CA VAL A 90 1.65 5.97 3.52
C VAL A 90 0.73 6.06 2.31
N GLU A 91 0.77 7.21 1.64
CA GLU A 91 0.12 7.42 0.34
C GLU A 91 1.18 7.70 -0.72
N PHE A 92 1.10 6.96 -1.82
CA PHE A 92 1.81 7.22 -3.07
C PHE A 92 0.83 7.76 -4.10
N GLU A 93 1.26 8.77 -4.85
CA GLU A 93 0.47 9.37 -5.91
C GLU A 93 1.31 9.47 -7.18
N LEU A 94 0.79 8.96 -8.29
CA LEU A 94 1.37 9.04 -9.63
C LEU A 94 0.38 9.76 -10.55
N VAL A 95 0.79 10.87 -11.14
CA VAL A 95 -0.04 11.70 -12.02
C VAL A 95 0.57 11.73 -13.41
N PHE A 96 -0.23 11.44 -14.43
CA PHE A 96 0.21 11.50 -15.82
C PHE A 96 -0.90 12.00 -16.74
N ASN A 97 -0.50 12.58 -17.87
CA ASN A 97 -1.45 13.04 -18.88
C ASN A 97 -2.04 11.84 -19.64
N LYS A 98 -3.32 11.94 -19.99
CA LYS A 98 -3.93 11.06 -20.98
C LYS A 98 -3.24 11.31 -22.31
N SER A 99 -2.36 10.41 -22.70
CA SER A 99 -1.69 10.49 -24.00
C SER A 99 -2.24 9.42 -24.93
N ASP A 100 -2.45 9.78 -26.21
CA ASP A 100 -2.85 8.86 -27.29
C ASP A 100 -1.71 7.91 -27.74
N ARG A 101 -0.76 7.60 -26.86
CA ARG A 101 0.43 6.82 -27.24
C ARG A 101 0.12 5.32 -27.17
N LYS A 102 0.34 4.62 -28.30
CA LYS A 102 0.39 3.16 -28.38
C LYS A 102 1.34 2.64 -27.29
N GLY A 103 0.82 1.80 -26.40
CA GLY A 103 1.49 1.37 -25.18
C GLY A 103 2.89 0.81 -25.39
N VAL A 104 3.79 1.17 -24.48
CA VAL A 104 5.13 0.56 -24.35
C VAL A 104 4.95 -0.72 -23.53
N GLY A 105 5.04 -1.88 -24.17
CA GLY A 105 5.04 -3.17 -23.47
C GLY A 105 6.32 -3.34 -22.65
N PHE A 106 6.19 -3.86 -21.43
CA PHE A 106 7.33 -4.28 -20.61
C PHE A 106 8.00 -5.51 -21.23
N ASN A 107 9.14 -5.33 -21.88
CA ASN A 107 9.95 -6.44 -22.38
C ASN A 107 10.91 -6.88 -21.26
N PHE A 108 10.42 -7.70 -20.34
CA PHE A 108 11.26 -8.37 -19.35
C PHE A 108 12.13 -9.41 -20.06
N LYS A 109 13.37 -9.04 -20.41
CA LYS A 109 14.36 -10.00 -20.88
C LYS A 109 14.88 -10.77 -19.66
N VAL A 110 14.39 -12.00 -19.49
CA VAL A 110 14.99 -12.95 -18.57
C VAL A 110 16.38 -13.31 -19.13
N SER A 111 17.45 -12.96 -18.41
CA SER A 111 18.80 -13.42 -18.76
C SER A 111 18.87 -14.95 -18.56
N PRO A 112 19.26 -15.73 -19.58
CA PRO A 112 19.33 -17.18 -19.48
C PRO A 112 20.67 -17.61 -18.89
N ASP A 113 20.99 -17.19 -17.66
CA ASP A 113 22.21 -17.63 -16.99
C ASP A 113 21.91 -18.06 -15.55
N VAL A 114 21.11 -19.13 -15.42
CA VAL A 114 21.25 -20.11 -14.33
C VAL A 114 20.95 -21.49 -14.93
N GLN A 115 21.95 -22.10 -15.56
CA GLN A 115 22.03 -23.55 -15.66
C GLN A 115 23.19 -23.99 -14.77
N SER A 116 22.83 -24.63 -13.67
CA SER A 116 23.70 -25.51 -12.87
C SER A 116 24.04 -26.77 -13.64
#